data_AF-A0A5C8MP22-F1
#
_entry.id   AF-A0A5C8MP22-F1
#
_cell.length_a   1.000
_cell.length_b   1.000
_cell.length_c   1.000
_cell.angle_alpha   90.00
_cell.angle_beta   90.00
_cell.angle_gamma   90.00
#
_symmetry.space_group_name_H-M   'P 1'
#
loop_
_entity.id
_entity.type
_entity.pdbx_description
1 polymer ?
#
loop_
_entity_poly.entity_id
_entity_poly.type
_entity_poly.pdbx_seq_one_letter_code
_entity_poly.pdbx_strand_id
1 'polypeptide(L)'
;TRNERYSDKPPGTIIDQFPYAGDKVIPEETKVIFTVSLGPEKIMLKDLTGYTEKSVRDYVDDQQLYLKVKYEYSDKVPEGLVISQTPTANEKVDKGDTITVIISRGKETLPVKTVIKDIEIPYEPEEEGQVMEAQLYIQDAKHNMTTPYKTYRLTAPVTETVEFEIPYKETAYYRVIVNNVVKDEGTIPYPNNVTKE
;
A
#
# COMPACT_ATOMS: atom_id res chain seq x y z
N THR A 1 41.70 34.97 -18.08
CA THR A 1 40.63 34.06 -18.54
C THR A 1 40.11 33.25 -17.37
N ARG A 2 38.83 32.88 -17.37
CA ARG A 2 38.23 32.04 -16.32
C ARG A 2 37.85 30.68 -16.91
N ASN A 3 38.28 29.63 -16.24
CA ASN A 3 37.83 28.26 -16.43
C ASN A 3 37.02 27.82 -15.20
N GLU A 4 36.17 26.82 -15.36
CA GLU A 4 35.34 26.30 -14.27
C GLU A 4 35.38 24.76 -14.26
N ARG A 5 35.40 24.17 -13.07
CA ARG A 5 35.29 22.72 -12.89
C ARG A 5 34.63 22.39 -11.55
N TYR A 6 33.99 21.22 -11.45
CA TYR A 6 33.53 20.69 -10.17
C TYR A 6 34.72 20.33 -9.27
N SER A 7 34.58 20.55 -7.96
CA SER A 7 35.57 20.19 -6.96
C SER A 7 34.93 20.07 -5.57
N ASP A 8 35.66 19.53 -4.60
CA ASP A 8 35.25 19.46 -3.19
C ASP A 8 35.27 20.83 -2.46
N LYS A 9 35.59 21.92 -3.16
CA LYS A 9 35.70 23.27 -2.59
C LYS A 9 34.41 24.06 -2.83
N PRO A 10 34.06 25.01 -1.95
CA PRO A 10 32.88 25.86 -2.15
C PRO A 10 32.88 26.55 -3.53
N PRO A 11 31.70 26.72 -4.16
CA PRO A 11 31.57 27.45 -5.41
C PRO A 11 32.23 28.83 -5.34
N GLY A 12 32.93 29.23 -6.40
CA GLY A 12 33.64 30.52 -6.48
C GLY A 12 35.07 30.49 -5.94
N THR A 13 35.51 29.41 -5.31
CA THR A 13 36.90 29.25 -4.84
C THR A 13 37.84 29.08 -6.03
N ILE A 14 38.95 29.82 -6.09
CA ILE A 14 40.03 29.55 -7.06
C ILE A 14 40.74 28.27 -6.63
N ILE A 15 40.71 27.26 -7.51
CA ILE A 15 41.26 25.92 -7.24
C ILE A 15 42.44 25.58 -8.14
N ASP A 16 42.75 26.44 -9.09
CA ASP A 16 44.00 26.42 -9.85
C ASP A 16 44.25 27.79 -10.46
N GLN A 17 45.51 28.13 -10.70
CA GLN A 17 45.88 29.32 -11.45
C GLN A 17 47.10 29.07 -12.32
N PHE A 18 47.14 29.76 -13.45
CA PHE A 18 48.32 29.82 -14.30
C PHE A 18 48.51 31.28 -14.76
N PRO A 19 49.72 31.86 -14.70
CA PRO A 19 50.98 31.34 -14.17
C PRO A 19 50.88 30.98 -12.67
N TYR A 20 51.72 30.06 -12.22
CA TYR A 20 51.77 29.66 -10.81
C TYR A 20 52.45 30.74 -9.96
N ALA A 21 52.15 30.72 -8.66
CA ALA A 21 52.77 31.67 -7.74
C ALA A 21 54.29 31.52 -7.76
N GLY A 22 55.00 32.62 -8.03
CA GLY A 22 56.46 32.66 -8.13
C GLY A 22 57.02 32.59 -9.55
N ASP A 23 56.18 32.33 -10.56
CA ASP A 23 56.61 32.36 -11.95
C ASP A 23 57.01 33.78 -12.38
N LYS A 24 58.13 33.87 -13.10
CA LYS A 24 58.52 35.12 -13.77
C LYS A 24 57.68 35.27 -15.03
N VAL A 25 57.07 36.43 -15.14
CA VAL A 25 56.14 36.72 -16.23
C VAL A 25 56.44 38.08 -16.82
N ILE A 26 56.13 38.24 -18.11
CA ILE A 26 56.16 39.53 -18.79
C ILE A 26 54.76 40.12 -18.61
N PRO A 27 54.58 41.20 -17.81
CA PRO A 27 53.24 41.67 -17.44
C PRO A 27 52.37 42.04 -18.65
N GLU A 28 52.98 42.54 -19.72
CA GLU A 28 52.26 42.96 -20.93
C GLU A 28 51.81 41.79 -21.82
N GLU A 29 52.46 40.63 -21.71
CA GLU A 29 52.19 39.46 -22.57
C GLU A 29 51.45 38.34 -21.83
N THR A 30 51.55 38.31 -20.50
CA THR A 30 51.10 37.15 -19.72
C THR A 30 49.65 37.28 -19.31
N LYS A 31 48.82 36.38 -19.82
CA LYS A 31 47.42 36.24 -19.39
C LYS A 31 47.33 35.32 -18.17
N VAL A 32 46.72 35.83 -17.11
CA VAL A 32 46.38 35.01 -15.94
C VAL A 32 45.08 34.24 -16.22
N ILE A 33 45.11 32.93 -15.95
CA ILE A 33 44.00 32.01 -16.07
C ILE A 33 43.69 31.47 -14.67
N PHE A 34 42.45 31.65 -14.25
CA PHE A 34 41.95 31.06 -13.00
C PHE A 34 40.99 29.93 -13.31
N THR A 35 41.13 28.82 -12.59
CA THR A 35 40.13 27.75 -12.55
C THR A 35 39.33 27.91 -11.27
N VAL A 36 38.02 28.09 -11.41
CA VAL A 36 37.11 28.36 -10.31
C VAL A 36 36.26 27.12 -10.03
N SER A 37 36.07 26.79 -8.75
CA SER A 37 35.20 25.69 -8.32
C SER A 37 33.73 25.99 -8.63
N LEU A 38 33.03 25.00 -9.16
CA LEU A 38 31.57 24.96 -9.27
C LEU A 38 30.90 24.34 -8.03
N GLY A 39 31.67 23.93 -7.03
CA GLY A 39 31.22 23.06 -5.95
C GLY A 39 31.29 21.58 -6.31
N PRO A 40 30.85 20.68 -5.40
CA PRO A 40 30.71 19.26 -5.69
C PRO A 40 29.76 19.02 -6.86
N GLU A 41 30.06 18.01 -7.67
CA GLU A 41 29.14 17.57 -8.72
C GLU A 41 27.90 16.91 -8.08
N LYS A 42 26.71 17.39 -8.46
CA LYS A 42 25.44 16.87 -7.95
C LYS A 42 24.88 15.77 -8.83
N ILE A 43 24.24 14.79 -8.22
CA ILE A 43 23.56 13.68 -8.89
C ILE A 43 22.11 14.09 -9.16
N MET A 44 21.68 13.99 -10.41
CA MET A 44 20.27 14.19 -10.79
C MET A 44 19.50 12.89 -10.60
N LEU A 45 18.46 12.91 -9.75
CA LEU A 45 17.70 11.71 -9.43
C LEU A 45 16.83 11.25 -10.60
N LYS A 46 16.86 9.94 -10.87
CA LYS A 46 15.87 9.29 -11.73
C LYS A 46 14.52 9.19 -11.03
N ASP A 47 13.47 8.99 -11.83
CA ASP A 47 12.18 8.54 -11.33
C ASP A 47 12.25 7.03 -11.07
N LEU A 48 12.12 6.66 -9.79
CA LEU A 48 12.15 5.30 -9.29
C LEU A 48 10.74 4.73 -9.10
N THR A 49 9.67 5.46 -9.44
CA THR A 49 8.31 4.93 -9.35
C THR A 49 8.15 3.68 -10.21
N GLY A 50 7.49 2.65 -9.66
CA GLY A 50 7.35 1.35 -10.33
C GLY A 50 8.60 0.47 -10.32
N TYR A 51 9.73 0.91 -9.74
CA TYR A 51 10.91 0.06 -9.60
C TYR A 51 10.71 -0.95 -8.47
N THR A 52 11.44 -2.06 -8.53
CA THR A 52 11.53 -3.00 -7.41
C THR A 52 12.54 -2.51 -6.37
N GLU A 53 12.44 -2.99 -5.13
CA GLU A 53 13.44 -2.68 -4.09
C GLU A 53 14.87 -3.00 -4.54
N LYS A 54 15.05 -4.13 -5.24
CA LYS A 54 16.34 -4.52 -5.79
C LYS A 54 16.86 -3.48 -6.79
N SER A 55 16.03 -3.08 -7.75
CA SER A 55 16.42 -2.08 -8.77
C SER A 55 16.74 -0.72 -8.15
N VAL A 56 16.04 -0.34 -7.08
CA VAL A 56 16.35 0.89 -6.32
C VAL A 56 17.70 0.77 -5.61
N ARG A 57 17.97 -0.37 -4.96
CA ARG A 57 19.24 -0.62 -4.28
C ARG A 57 20.42 -0.55 -5.25
N ASP A 58 20.29 -1.22 -6.40
CA ASP A 58 21.31 -1.19 -7.45
C ASP A 58 21.55 0.25 -7.96
N TYR A 59 20.50 1.06 -8.09
CA TYR A 59 20.60 2.47 -8.50
C TYR A 59 21.33 3.34 -7.47
N VAL A 60 20.98 3.23 -6.18
CA VAL A 60 21.62 4.08 -5.16
C VAL A 60 23.10 3.70 -4.98
N ASP A 61 23.46 2.42 -5.11
CA ASP A 61 24.84 1.95 -4.98
C ASP A 61 25.72 2.49 -6.12
N ASP A 62 25.21 2.44 -7.37
CA ASP A 62 25.87 3.02 -8.56
C ASP A 62 26.10 4.52 -8.43
N GLN A 63 25.14 5.23 -7.83
CA GLN A 63 25.20 6.68 -7.61
C GLN A 63 25.92 7.06 -6.31
N GLN A 64 26.39 6.11 -5.51
CA GLN A 64 27.01 6.35 -4.20
C GLN A 64 26.09 7.12 -3.23
N LEU A 65 24.81 6.74 -3.21
CA LEU A 65 23.75 7.26 -2.34
C LEU A 65 23.34 6.20 -1.31
N TYR A 66 22.69 6.61 -0.23
CA TYR A 66 22.10 5.69 0.74
C TYR A 66 20.60 5.49 0.49
N LEU A 67 20.08 4.33 0.89
CA LEU A 67 18.66 3.97 0.75
C LEU A 67 17.99 3.79 2.11
N LYS A 68 16.82 4.40 2.28
CA LYS A 68 15.87 4.11 3.35
C LYS A 68 14.57 3.59 2.75
N VAL A 69 14.15 2.40 3.16
CA VAL A 69 12.91 1.78 2.67
C VAL A 69 11.81 1.91 3.71
N LYS A 70 10.62 2.32 3.26
CA LYS A 70 9.36 2.25 4.00
C LYS A 70 8.36 1.43 3.19
N TYR A 71 7.32 0.95 3.85
CA TYR A 71 6.27 0.18 3.21
C TYR A 71 4.90 0.74 3.58
N GLU A 72 4.01 0.87 2.61
CA GLU A 72 2.63 1.34 2.79
C GLU A 72 1.68 0.52 1.90
N TYR A 73 0.42 0.38 2.32
CA TYR A 73 -0.61 -0.23 1.47
C TYR A 73 -1.01 0.73 0.35
N SER A 74 -1.34 0.17 -0.82
CA SER A 74 -1.80 0.92 -1.98
C SER A 74 -2.83 0.14 -2.78
N ASP A 75 -3.97 0.76 -3.06
CA ASP A 75 -4.99 0.20 -3.95
C ASP A 75 -4.62 0.25 -5.43
N LYS A 76 -3.63 1.07 -5.78
CA LYS A 76 -3.26 1.41 -7.16
C LYS A 76 -1.92 0.82 -7.59
N VAL A 77 -0.99 0.66 -6.65
CA VAL A 77 0.37 0.19 -6.94
C VAL A 77 0.51 -1.28 -6.53
N PRO A 78 0.89 -2.19 -7.45
CA PRO A 78 1.14 -3.58 -7.12
C PRO A 78 2.16 -3.76 -6.00
N GLU A 79 2.02 -4.84 -5.22
CA GLU A 79 2.95 -5.19 -4.15
C GLU A 79 4.40 -5.28 -4.68
N GLY A 80 5.35 -4.78 -3.89
CA GLY A 80 6.78 -4.84 -4.19
C GLY A 80 7.30 -3.73 -5.10
N LEU A 81 6.43 -2.85 -5.61
CA LEU A 81 6.81 -1.71 -6.44
C LEU A 81 6.85 -0.40 -5.64
N VAL A 82 7.76 0.49 -6.01
CA VAL A 82 7.86 1.83 -5.42
C VAL A 82 6.61 2.66 -5.75
N ILE A 83 5.95 3.13 -4.70
CA ILE A 83 4.86 4.11 -4.73
C ILE A 83 5.42 5.51 -4.96
N SER A 84 6.44 5.88 -4.18
CA SER A 84 7.02 7.22 -4.21
C SER A 84 8.46 7.23 -3.67
N GLN A 85 9.16 8.31 -3.98
CA GLN A 85 10.51 8.57 -3.48
C GLN A 85 10.61 9.97 -2.88
N THR A 86 11.61 10.17 -2.04
CA THR A 86 12.02 11.48 -1.51
C THR A 86 13.54 11.49 -1.35
N PRO A 87 14.27 12.47 -1.92
CA PRO A 87 13.81 13.58 -2.76
C PRO A 87 13.15 13.16 -4.09
N THR A 88 12.39 14.07 -4.72
CA THR A 88 11.60 13.73 -5.91
C THR A 88 12.44 13.58 -7.17
N ALA A 89 11.87 13.00 -8.23
CA ALA A 89 12.57 12.81 -9.49
C ALA A 89 13.09 14.14 -10.07
N ASN A 90 14.25 14.09 -10.72
CA ASN A 90 14.98 15.23 -11.28
C ASN A 90 15.56 16.22 -10.27
N GLU A 91 15.33 16.04 -8.96
CA GLU A 91 16.06 16.79 -7.95
C GLU A 91 17.55 16.44 -7.96
N LYS A 92 18.37 17.41 -7.54
CA LYS A 92 19.82 17.28 -7.47
C LYS A 92 20.25 17.05 -6.04
N VAL A 93 20.88 15.91 -5.79
CA VAL A 93 21.40 15.51 -4.47
C VAL A 93 22.93 15.45 -4.48
N ASP A 94 23.51 15.51 -3.30
CA ASP A 94 24.93 15.36 -3.10
C ASP A 94 25.28 13.87 -2.88
N LYS A 95 26.53 13.49 -3.18
CA LYS A 95 26.99 12.12 -2.93
C LYS A 95 26.89 11.78 -1.44
N GLY A 96 26.42 10.59 -1.12
CA GLY A 96 26.16 10.16 0.25
C GLY A 96 24.87 10.70 0.85
N ASP A 97 24.01 11.40 0.09
CA ASP A 97 22.66 11.71 0.53
C ASP A 97 21.80 10.43 0.61
N THR A 98 20.74 10.49 1.43
CA THR A 98 19.81 9.37 1.61
C THR A 98 18.52 9.57 0.80
N ILE A 99 18.20 8.59 -0.03
CA ILE A 99 16.91 8.50 -0.73
C ILE A 99 15.98 7.62 0.09
N THR A 100 14.79 8.13 0.41
CA THR A 100 13.71 7.34 1.00
C THR A 100 12.76 6.90 -0.09
N VAL A 101 12.44 5.61 -0.16
CA VAL A 101 11.37 5.09 -1.02
C VAL A 101 10.26 4.48 -0.19
N ILE A 102 9.03 4.61 -0.66
CA ILE A 102 7.86 3.93 -0.12
C ILE A 102 7.49 2.82 -1.10
N ILE A 103 7.51 1.57 -0.64
CA ILE A 103 7.20 0.39 -1.44
C ILE A 103 5.81 -0.12 -1.08
N SER A 104 5.03 -0.50 -2.09
CA SER A 104 3.68 -1.00 -1.92
C SER A 104 3.67 -2.37 -1.25
N ARG A 105 2.79 -2.52 -0.25
CA ARG A 105 2.35 -3.81 0.31
C ARG A 105 1.14 -4.40 -0.42
N GLY A 106 0.77 -3.81 -1.56
CA GLY A 106 -0.50 -4.11 -2.23
C GLY A 106 -1.70 -3.53 -1.47
N LYS A 107 -2.89 -4.03 -1.79
CA LYS A 107 -4.14 -3.62 -1.15
C LYS A 107 -4.16 -4.02 0.32
N GLU A 108 -4.69 -3.15 1.17
CA GLU A 108 -4.93 -3.51 2.56
C GLU A 108 -6.02 -4.58 2.64
N THR A 109 -5.69 -5.78 3.09
CA THR A 109 -6.68 -6.82 3.38
C THR A 109 -7.16 -6.65 4.81
N LEU A 110 -8.39 -6.19 4.99
CA LEU A 110 -9.02 -6.17 6.31
C LEU A 110 -9.20 -7.60 6.85
N PRO A 111 -8.98 -7.86 8.15
CA PRO A 111 -9.17 -9.19 8.69
C PRO A 111 -10.64 -9.60 8.59
N VAL A 112 -10.86 -10.84 8.16
CA VAL A 112 -12.18 -11.49 8.16
C VAL A 112 -12.24 -12.47 9.31
N LYS A 113 -13.36 -12.50 10.03
CA LYS A 113 -13.60 -13.47 11.10
C LYS A 113 -14.80 -14.33 10.78
N THR A 114 -14.71 -15.60 11.16
CA THR A 114 -15.81 -16.55 11.08
C THR A 114 -16.62 -16.51 12.38
N VAL A 115 -17.93 -16.32 12.27
CA VAL A 115 -18.86 -16.49 13.39
C VAL A 115 -19.83 -17.61 13.02
N ILE A 116 -19.89 -18.63 13.87
CA ILE A 116 -20.81 -19.76 13.71
C ILE A 116 -22.10 -19.41 14.44
N LYS A 117 -23.25 -19.52 13.77
CA LYS A 117 -24.56 -19.32 14.38
C LYS A 117 -25.57 -20.35 13.86
N ASP A 118 -26.30 -20.95 14.79
CA ASP A 118 -27.45 -21.78 14.49
C ASP A 118 -28.67 -20.90 14.19
N ILE A 119 -29.29 -21.13 13.03
CA ILE A 119 -30.48 -20.44 12.56
C ILE A 119 -31.64 -21.41 12.60
N GLU A 120 -32.65 -21.10 13.40
CA GLU A 120 -33.87 -21.89 13.49
C GLU A 120 -34.84 -21.48 12.38
N ILE A 121 -35.35 -22.49 11.67
CA ILE A 121 -36.35 -22.36 10.62
C ILE A 121 -37.62 -23.00 11.16
N PRO A 122 -38.60 -22.19 11.61
CA PRO A 122 -39.81 -22.72 12.23
C PRO A 122 -40.68 -23.42 11.20
N TYR A 123 -41.42 -24.42 11.67
CA TYR A 123 -42.43 -25.14 10.91
C TYR A 123 -43.77 -25.03 11.64
N GLU A 124 -44.65 -24.20 11.08
CA GLU A 124 -45.96 -23.83 11.63
C GLU A 124 -47.03 -24.04 10.55
N PRO A 125 -47.44 -25.30 10.30
CA PRO A 125 -48.41 -25.60 9.26
C PRO A 125 -49.83 -25.17 9.67
N GLU A 126 -50.66 -24.80 8.70
CA GLU A 126 -52.09 -24.52 8.91
C GLU A 126 -52.91 -25.82 8.99
N GLU A 127 -52.46 -26.85 8.30
CA GLU A 127 -53.07 -28.18 8.27
C GLU A 127 -52.07 -29.26 8.66
N GLU A 128 -52.54 -30.29 9.38
CA GLU A 128 -51.68 -31.39 9.79
C GLU A 128 -51.08 -32.11 8.56
N GLY A 129 -49.75 -32.22 8.52
CA GLY A 129 -49.01 -32.83 7.42
C GLY A 129 -48.73 -31.92 6.21
N GLN A 130 -49.08 -30.63 6.28
CA GLN A 130 -48.78 -29.67 5.21
C GLN A 130 -47.28 -29.48 5.00
N VAL A 131 -46.79 -29.69 3.77
CA VAL A 131 -45.41 -29.34 3.40
C VAL A 131 -45.30 -27.83 3.18
N MET A 132 -44.34 -27.18 3.85
CA MET A 132 -44.06 -25.74 3.69
C MET A 132 -42.78 -25.52 2.90
N GLU A 133 -42.68 -24.40 2.19
CA GLU A 133 -41.45 -24.00 1.52
C GLU A 133 -40.74 -22.92 2.34
N ALA A 134 -39.43 -23.07 2.55
CA ALA A 134 -38.64 -22.09 3.26
C ALA A 134 -37.36 -21.73 2.51
N GLN A 135 -36.89 -20.51 2.74
CA GLN A 135 -35.69 -19.94 2.15
C GLN A 135 -34.90 -19.21 3.23
N LEU A 136 -33.63 -19.57 3.39
CA LEU A 136 -32.67 -18.88 4.23
C LEU A 136 -31.81 -17.99 3.32
N TYR A 137 -31.78 -16.70 3.60
CA TYR A 137 -30.91 -15.73 2.96
C TYR A 137 -29.84 -15.30 3.96
N ILE A 138 -28.62 -15.11 3.48
CA ILE A 138 -27.52 -14.56 4.29
C ILE A 138 -26.76 -13.50 3.49
N GLN A 139 -26.14 -12.56 4.20
CA GLN A 139 -25.23 -11.57 3.64
C GLN A 139 -24.02 -11.47 4.54
N ASP A 140 -22.86 -11.71 3.94
CA ASP A 140 -21.55 -11.72 4.57
C ASP A 140 -20.49 -11.36 3.49
N ALA A 141 -19.21 -11.67 3.72
CA ALA A 141 -18.15 -11.39 2.74
C ALA A 141 -18.32 -12.10 1.38
N LYS A 142 -19.10 -13.18 1.31
CA LYS A 142 -19.22 -14.06 0.14
C LYS A 142 -20.64 -14.17 -0.42
N HIS A 143 -21.65 -13.81 0.36
CA HIS A 143 -23.07 -13.96 0.03
C HIS A 143 -23.82 -12.63 0.08
N ASN A 144 -25.01 -12.60 -0.51
CA ASN A 144 -25.85 -11.41 -0.58
C ASN A 144 -27.33 -11.74 -0.38
N MET A 145 -28.14 -10.73 -0.04
CA MET A 145 -29.58 -10.88 0.25
C MET A 145 -30.48 -11.10 -0.98
N THR A 146 -29.94 -11.18 -2.20
CA THR A 146 -30.76 -11.34 -3.41
C THR A 146 -30.95 -12.80 -3.81
N THR A 147 -30.03 -13.67 -3.40
CA THR A 147 -30.07 -15.10 -3.72
C THR A 147 -30.19 -15.88 -2.41
N PRO A 148 -31.14 -16.83 -2.29
CA PRO A 148 -31.24 -17.65 -1.09
C PRO A 148 -29.95 -18.44 -0.91
N TYR A 149 -29.41 -18.42 0.30
CA TYR A 149 -28.30 -19.28 0.71
C TYR A 149 -28.70 -20.75 0.59
N LYS A 150 -29.91 -21.08 1.05
CA LYS A 150 -30.47 -22.44 0.98
C LYS A 150 -31.99 -22.41 0.96
N THR A 151 -32.59 -23.39 0.31
CA THR A 151 -34.03 -23.59 0.24
C THR A 151 -34.41 -24.94 0.84
N TYR A 152 -35.61 -25.02 1.42
CA TYR A 152 -36.08 -26.19 2.16
C TYR A 152 -37.55 -26.49 1.81
N ARG A 153 -37.90 -27.78 1.90
CA ARG A 153 -39.28 -28.25 1.96
C ARG A 153 -39.49 -28.86 3.35
N LEU A 154 -40.22 -28.18 4.21
CA LEU A 154 -40.33 -28.48 5.62
C LEU A 154 -41.53 -29.39 5.89
N THR A 155 -41.31 -30.37 6.77
CA THR A 155 -42.34 -31.18 7.44
C THR A 155 -42.15 -31.19 8.97
N ALA A 156 -41.12 -30.49 9.45
CA ALA A 156 -40.72 -30.31 10.84
C ALA A 156 -39.78 -29.10 10.94
N PRO A 157 -39.56 -28.52 12.14
CA PRO A 157 -38.59 -27.45 12.33
C PRO A 157 -37.17 -27.91 11.96
N VAL A 158 -36.36 -27.00 11.41
CA VAL A 158 -34.98 -27.27 11.01
C VAL A 158 -34.06 -26.24 11.68
N THR A 159 -32.91 -26.69 12.16
CA THR A 159 -31.82 -25.81 12.59
C THR A 159 -30.69 -25.92 11.58
N GLU A 160 -30.29 -24.80 10.98
CA GLU A 160 -29.15 -24.72 10.07
C GLU A 160 -27.98 -24.00 10.76
N THR A 161 -26.85 -24.68 10.91
CA THR A 161 -25.61 -24.06 11.38
C THR A 161 -24.93 -23.33 10.22
N VAL A 162 -24.80 -22.01 10.34
CA VAL A 162 -24.20 -21.16 9.31
C VAL A 162 -22.88 -20.58 9.81
N GLU A 163 -21.85 -20.64 8.97
CA GLU A 163 -20.59 -19.94 9.17
C GLU A 163 -20.60 -18.61 8.43
N PHE A 164 -20.64 -17.49 9.17
CA PHE A 164 -20.63 -16.15 8.61
C PHE A 164 -19.19 -15.62 8.51
N GLU A 165 -18.76 -15.22 7.33
CA GLU A 165 -17.47 -14.54 7.12
C GLU A 165 -17.65 -13.02 7.19
N ILE A 166 -17.21 -12.40 8.28
CA ILE A 166 -17.47 -10.99 8.57
C ILE A 166 -16.16 -10.18 8.46
N PRO A 167 -16.04 -9.24 7.52
CA PRO A 167 -14.90 -8.33 7.45
C PRO A 167 -14.83 -7.38 8.64
N TYR A 168 -13.64 -6.86 8.95
CA TYR A 168 -13.43 -5.94 10.07
C TYR A 168 -14.41 -4.75 10.04
N LYS A 169 -15.08 -4.53 11.18
CA LYS A 169 -16.11 -3.48 11.39
C LYS A 169 -17.40 -3.65 10.57
N GLU A 170 -17.52 -4.70 9.78
CA GLU A 170 -18.76 -5.02 9.06
C GLU A 170 -19.73 -5.82 9.94
N THR A 171 -20.93 -6.03 9.41
CA THR A 171 -22.00 -6.81 10.05
C THR A 171 -22.60 -7.74 9.01
N ALA A 172 -22.75 -9.02 9.35
CA ALA A 172 -23.49 -9.99 8.55
C ALA A 172 -24.98 -9.97 8.90
N TYR A 173 -25.79 -10.48 7.99
CA TYR A 173 -27.25 -10.51 8.11
C TYR A 173 -27.77 -11.88 7.72
N TYR A 174 -28.91 -12.26 8.30
CA TYR A 174 -29.67 -13.42 7.86
C TYR A 174 -31.16 -13.11 7.84
N ARG A 175 -31.90 -13.81 7.00
CA ARG A 175 -33.36 -13.74 6.92
C ARG A 175 -33.94 -15.11 6.57
N VAL A 176 -34.90 -15.55 7.36
CA VAL A 176 -35.67 -16.77 7.16
C VAL A 176 -37.05 -16.39 6.62
N ILE A 177 -37.40 -16.93 5.46
CA ILE A 177 -38.71 -16.78 4.84
C ILE A 177 -39.36 -18.16 4.77
N VAL A 178 -40.59 -18.30 5.26
CA VAL A 178 -41.39 -19.53 5.15
C VAL A 178 -42.74 -19.17 4.53
N ASN A 179 -43.14 -19.85 3.45
CA ASN A 179 -44.35 -19.57 2.66
C ASN A 179 -44.46 -18.06 2.32
N ASN A 180 -43.36 -17.46 1.89
CA ASN A 180 -43.23 -16.04 1.54
C ASN A 180 -43.40 -15.04 2.70
N VAL A 181 -43.46 -15.51 3.95
CA VAL A 181 -43.52 -14.66 5.15
C VAL A 181 -42.17 -14.69 5.87
N VAL A 182 -41.64 -13.53 6.25
CA VAL A 182 -40.43 -13.44 7.09
C VAL A 182 -40.75 -13.98 8.48
N LYS A 183 -40.05 -15.03 8.90
CA LYS A 183 -40.23 -15.68 10.20
C LYS A 183 -39.16 -15.30 11.21
N ASP A 184 -37.92 -15.09 10.76
CA ASP A 184 -36.83 -14.58 11.58
C ASP A 184 -35.87 -13.75 10.70
N GLU A 185 -35.24 -12.75 11.30
CA GLU A 185 -34.13 -12.02 10.69
C GLU A 185 -33.26 -11.37 11.76
N GLY A 186 -31.98 -11.18 11.46
CA GLY A 186 -31.10 -10.55 12.42
C GLY A 186 -29.72 -10.24 11.86
N THR A 187 -28.90 -9.67 12.74
CA THR A 187 -27.55 -9.22 12.43
C THR A 187 -26.51 -9.95 13.27
N ILE A 188 -25.32 -10.10 12.71
CA ILE A 188 -24.14 -10.64 13.39
C ILE A 188 -22.99 -9.64 13.17
N PRO A 189 -22.67 -8.78 14.15
CA PRO A 189 -21.58 -7.83 14.01
C PRO A 189 -20.22 -8.54 14.03
N TYR A 190 -19.20 -7.91 13.44
CA TYR A 190 -17.82 -8.38 13.58
C TYR A 190 -17.47 -8.57 15.07
N PRO A 191 -17.00 -9.76 15.49
CA PRO A 191 -16.82 -10.03 16.90
C PRO A 191 -15.66 -9.19 17.44
N ASN A 192 -15.96 -8.36 18.44
CA ASN A 192 -14.93 -7.71 19.25
C ASN A 192 -14.15 -8.81 19.97
N ASN A 193 -12.82 -8.77 19.93
CA ASN A 193 -12.01 -9.64 20.80
C ASN A 193 -12.26 -9.22 22.25
N VAL A 194 -13.33 -9.74 22.86
CA VAL A 194 -13.45 -9.78 24.30
C VAL A 194 -12.94 -11.15 24.71
N THR A 195 -11.62 -11.31 24.76
CA THR A 195 -11.03 -12.27 25.68
C THR A 195 -11.44 -11.82 27.08
N LYS A 196 -12.54 -12.39 27.60
CA LYS A 196 -12.75 -12.45 29.04
C LYS A 196 -11.78 -13.51 29.55
N GLU A 197 -10.77 -13.06 30.31
CA GLU A 197 -10.10 -13.89 31.32
C GLU A 197 -11.13 -14.39 32.35
#